data_AF-A0AAJ5JYV3-F1
#
_entry.id   AF-A0AAJ5JYV3-F1
#
_cell.length_a   1.000
_cell.length_b   1.000
_cell.length_c   1.000
_cell.angle_alpha   90.00
_cell.angle_beta   90.00
_cell.angle_gamma   90.00
#
_symmetry.space_group_name_H-M   'P 1'
#
loop_
_entity.id
_entity.type
_entity.pdbx_description
1 polymer ?
#
loop_
_entity_poly.entity_id
_entity_poly.type
_entity_poly.pdbx_seq_one_letter_code
_entity_poly.pdbx_strand_id
1 'polypeptide(L)'
;MIFENAYKRKARKIGVAYLCWFFGLHYAYLGQWGTQFIYWFTFSGFLIWALIDLFRLPTLVANRNKDIALEVLQHVKLHAESGTTVVMTGVPVVAPTPEPSPPEVSSTSDPVSPLLTSPLFTPQATQNNWLIPAGIIAALVVLFGGGWLGVHAFSARAHASEPVSPPVASTPTLTASAVSPAVSTASVPTPEATGPSFRLVKPLSDPVRSGMPRLYDLATTMDGSDGKGCALIDPGNPVKRCRVSVSTTGQYTWGSAWCSANAAGLANFLNHATFRYEIDGQPINKEQFWEGHTSTCLKRRLVVQDFQPGQTHEFRLITELDRSIQDGGSRYPAGRYELQLTVKAH
;
A
#
# COMPACT_ATOMS: atom_id res chain seq x y z
N MET A 1 15.39 -17.83 7.89
CA MET A 1 14.90 -19.14 8.41
C MET A 1 14.05 -19.03 9.68
N ILE A 2 14.32 -18.12 10.63
CA ILE A 2 13.55 -18.02 11.90
C ILE A 2 12.05 -17.77 11.68
N PHE A 3 11.71 -16.85 10.78
CA PHE A 3 10.31 -16.52 10.45
C PHE A 3 9.50 -17.73 9.97
N GLU A 4 10.06 -18.52 9.05
CA GLU A 4 9.37 -19.65 8.44
C GLU A 4 8.98 -20.71 9.47
N ASN A 5 9.90 -21.04 10.39
CA ASN A 5 9.65 -22.02 11.45
C ASN A 5 8.61 -21.50 12.46
N ALA A 6 8.67 -20.22 12.81
CA ALA A 6 7.70 -19.60 13.71
C ALA A 6 6.30 -19.53 13.07
N TYR A 7 6.22 -19.19 11.78
CA TYR A 7 4.99 -19.16 11.02
C TYR A 7 4.38 -20.56 10.86
N LYS A 8 5.16 -21.55 10.40
CA LYS A 8 4.70 -22.94 10.22
C LYS A 8 4.11 -23.55 11.49
N ARG A 9 4.63 -23.17 12.66
CA ARG A 9 4.11 -23.62 13.97
C ARG A 9 2.76 -23.01 14.35
N LYS A 10 2.51 -21.75 13.98
CA LYS A 10 1.26 -21.05 14.33
C LYS A 10 0.18 -21.17 13.26
N ALA A 11 0.56 -21.39 12.00
CA ALA A 11 -0.35 -21.45 10.87
C ALA A 11 -1.46 -22.51 11.08
N ARG A 12 -2.69 -22.10 10.81
CA ARG A 12 -3.88 -22.95 10.92
C ARG A 12 -4.03 -23.80 9.66
N LYS A 13 -4.42 -25.05 9.85
CA LYS A 13 -4.62 -26.03 8.78
C LYS A 13 -6.09 -26.08 8.40
N ILE A 14 -6.37 -26.02 7.11
CA ILE A 14 -7.75 -26.04 6.59
C ILE A 14 -8.49 -27.34 6.94
N GLY A 15 -7.81 -28.49 6.92
CA GLY A 15 -8.42 -29.77 7.28
C GLY A 15 -8.88 -29.82 8.75
N VAL A 16 -8.11 -29.21 9.67
CA VAL A 16 -8.51 -29.12 11.08
C VAL A 16 -9.69 -28.17 11.24
N ALA A 17 -9.74 -27.09 10.46
CA ALA A 17 -10.90 -26.20 10.44
C ALA A 17 -12.19 -26.94 10.00
N TYR A 18 -12.12 -27.79 8.97
CA TYR A 18 -13.26 -28.61 8.55
C TYR A 18 -13.69 -29.62 9.61
N LEU A 19 -12.72 -30.24 10.30
CA LEU A 19 -13.03 -31.12 11.43
C LEU A 19 -13.73 -30.35 12.56
N CYS A 20 -13.24 -29.16 12.90
CA CYS A 20 -13.89 -28.30 13.88
C CYS A 20 -15.27 -27.81 13.43
N TRP A 21 -15.48 -27.56 12.12
CA TRP A 21 -16.77 -27.18 11.57
C TRP A 21 -17.82 -28.27 11.77
N PHE A 22 -17.43 -29.55 11.62
CA PHE A 22 -18.32 -30.68 11.89
C PHE A 22 -18.83 -30.73 13.34
N PHE A 23 -17.99 -30.32 14.30
CA PHE A 23 -18.37 -30.19 15.71
C PHE A 23 -18.97 -28.83 16.07
N GLY A 24 -19.13 -27.92 15.10
CA GLY A 24 -19.61 -26.56 15.32
C GLY A 24 -18.65 -25.69 16.15
N LEU A 25 -17.34 -25.96 16.13
CA LEU A 25 -16.28 -25.28 16.89
C LEU A 25 -15.28 -24.53 15.97
N HIS A 26 -15.59 -24.34 14.69
CA HIS A 26 -14.65 -23.75 13.72
C HIS A 26 -14.28 -22.29 14.03
N TYR A 27 -15.17 -21.48 14.59
CA TYR A 27 -14.84 -20.10 14.97
C TYR A 27 -13.91 -20.06 16.19
N ALA A 28 -14.10 -20.96 17.17
CA ALA A 28 -13.16 -21.11 18.28
C ALA A 28 -11.76 -21.52 17.81
N TYR A 29 -11.66 -22.44 16.85
CA TYR A 29 -10.38 -22.83 16.25
C TYR A 29 -9.64 -21.65 15.59
N LEU A 30 -10.39 -20.73 14.96
CA LEU A 30 -9.84 -19.52 14.35
C LEU A 30 -9.53 -18.41 15.40
N GLY A 31 -9.93 -18.58 16.65
CA GLY A 31 -9.76 -17.60 17.73
C GLY A 31 -10.85 -16.52 17.76
N GLN A 32 -11.97 -16.72 17.08
CA GLN A 32 -13.10 -15.78 17.00
C GLN A 32 -14.23 -16.17 17.96
N TRP A 33 -13.94 -16.11 19.27
CA TRP A 33 -14.88 -16.53 20.32
C TRP A 33 -16.21 -15.75 20.31
N GLY A 34 -16.20 -14.46 19.98
CA GLY A 34 -17.43 -13.66 19.87
C GLY A 34 -18.39 -14.22 18.81
N THR A 35 -17.87 -14.54 17.62
CA THR A 35 -18.65 -15.16 16.54
C THR A 35 -19.11 -16.56 16.90
N GLN A 36 -18.30 -17.32 17.65
CA GLN A 36 -18.65 -18.66 18.13
C GLN A 36 -19.89 -18.63 19.04
N PHE A 37 -19.98 -17.68 19.97
CA PHE A 37 -21.16 -17.55 20.83
C PHE A 37 -22.40 -17.17 20.01
N ILE A 38 -22.28 -16.23 19.08
CA ILE A 38 -23.38 -15.84 18.19
C ILE A 38 -23.87 -17.04 17.38
N TYR A 39 -22.95 -17.87 16.86
CA TYR A 39 -23.28 -19.08 16.12
C TYR A 39 -24.09 -20.09 16.95
N TRP A 40 -23.76 -20.26 18.22
CA TRP A 40 -24.55 -21.11 19.12
C TRP A 40 -25.91 -20.50 19.46
N PHE A 41 -26.00 -19.20 19.72
CA PHE A 41 -27.26 -18.53 20.03
C PHE A 41 -28.23 -18.51 18.86
N THR A 42 -27.73 -18.49 17.62
CA THR A 42 -28.56 -18.61 16.42
C THR A 42 -28.94 -20.05 16.08
N PHE A 43 -28.66 -21.02 16.98
CA PHE A 43 -28.89 -22.46 16.79
C PHE A 43 -28.32 -22.96 15.44
N SER A 44 -27.11 -22.54 15.08
CA SER A 44 -26.49 -22.85 13.79
C SER A 44 -27.38 -22.52 12.58
N GLY A 45 -28.25 -21.51 12.70
CA GLY A 45 -29.04 -20.90 11.63
C GLY A 45 -29.74 -21.89 10.68
N PHE A 46 -30.39 -22.92 11.22
CA PHE A 46 -31.19 -23.89 10.45
C PHE A 46 -30.40 -24.71 9.41
N LEU A 47 -29.14 -25.08 9.68
CA LEU A 47 -28.21 -25.82 8.78
C LEU A 47 -27.81 -25.06 7.50
N ILE A 48 -28.67 -24.16 6.98
CA ILE A 48 -28.37 -23.30 5.84
C ILE A 48 -27.14 -22.44 6.13
N TRP A 49 -27.05 -21.90 7.34
CA TRP A 49 -25.90 -21.10 7.74
C TRP A 49 -24.61 -21.94 7.85
N ALA A 50 -24.72 -23.18 8.34
CA ALA A 50 -23.60 -24.13 8.37
C ALA A 50 -23.11 -24.46 6.94
N LEU A 51 -24.02 -24.60 5.97
CA LEU A 51 -23.68 -24.86 4.57
C LEU A 51 -22.97 -23.67 3.91
N ILE A 52 -23.43 -22.44 4.15
CA ILE A 52 -22.75 -21.23 3.67
C ILE A 52 -21.34 -21.14 4.28
N ASP A 53 -21.20 -21.48 5.56
CA ASP A 53 -19.92 -21.49 6.25
C ASP A 53 -18.93 -22.52 5.67
N LEU A 54 -19.42 -23.65 5.14
CA LEU A 54 -18.58 -24.66 4.49
C LEU A 54 -17.79 -24.09 3.31
N PHE A 55 -18.42 -23.23 2.50
CA PHE A 55 -17.77 -22.55 1.37
C PHE A 55 -16.92 -21.37 1.81
N ARG A 56 -17.24 -20.76 2.96
CA ARG A 56 -16.52 -19.59 3.49
C ARG A 56 -15.26 -19.96 4.27
N LEU A 57 -15.17 -21.19 4.77
CA LEU A 57 -14.09 -21.68 5.63
C LEU A 57 -12.68 -21.52 5.04
N PRO A 58 -12.42 -21.79 3.75
CA PRO A 58 -11.09 -21.59 3.16
C PRO A 58 -10.61 -20.13 3.26
N THR A 59 -11.51 -19.18 2.99
CA THR A 59 -11.22 -17.75 3.07
C THR A 59 -10.95 -17.31 4.51
N LEU A 60 -11.70 -17.84 5.48
CA LEU A 60 -11.48 -17.55 6.90
C LEU A 60 -10.12 -18.06 7.40
N VAL A 61 -9.73 -19.28 7.02
CA VAL A 61 -8.40 -19.84 7.36
C VAL A 61 -7.29 -19.03 6.69
N ALA A 62 -7.45 -18.65 5.42
CA ALA A 62 -6.49 -17.85 4.69
C ALA A 62 -6.28 -16.47 5.35
N ASN A 63 -7.36 -15.80 5.73
CA ASN A 63 -7.28 -14.50 6.42
C ASN A 63 -6.63 -14.64 7.80
N ARG A 64 -6.99 -15.66 8.58
CA ARG A 64 -6.36 -15.87 9.89
C ARG A 64 -4.86 -16.17 9.78
N ASN A 65 -4.44 -16.89 8.74
CA ASN A 65 -3.03 -17.15 8.49
C ASN A 65 -2.27 -15.89 8.07
N LYS A 66 -2.91 -14.94 7.35
CA LYS A 66 -2.31 -13.61 7.10
C LYS A 66 -2.07 -12.86 8.39
N ASP A 67 -3.05 -12.84 9.31
CA ASP A 67 -2.88 -12.19 10.61
C ASP A 67 -1.72 -12.80 11.42
N ILE A 68 -1.63 -14.14 11.43
CA ILE A 68 -0.54 -14.86 12.09
C ILE A 68 0.82 -14.53 11.46
N ALA A 69 0.89 -14.40 10.13
CA ALA A 69 2.11 -14.01 9.44
C ALA A 69 2.55 -12.60 9.87
N LEU A 70 1.62 -11.65 9.95
CA LEU A 70 1.89 -10.29 10.42
C LEU A 70 2.35 -10.26 11.88
N GLU A 71 1.68 -11.02 12.75
CA GLU A 71 2.06 -11.13 14.18
C GLU A 71 3.47 -11.70 14.34
N VAL A 72 3.81 -12.79 13.64
CA VAL A 72 5.15 -13.39 13.67
C VAL A 72 6.20 -12.42 13.14
N LEU A 73 5.88 -11.66 12.08
CA LEU A 73 6.77 -10.67 11.51
C LEU A 73 7.06 -9.53 12.50
N GLN A 74 6.04 -9.02 13.18
CA GLN A 74 6.19 -7.99 14.21
C GLN A 74 7.06 -8.49 15.37
N HIS A 75 6.85 -9.72 15.84
CA HIS A 75 7.69 -10.30 16.89
C HIS A 75 9.16 -10.44 16.45
N VAL A 76 9.42 -10.93 15.24
CA VAL A 76 10.79 -11.04 14.71
C VAL A 76 11.45 -9.67 14.59
N LYS A 77 10.70 -8.65 14.17
CA LYS A 77 11.18 -7.27 14.06
C LYS A 77 11.57 -6.71 15.44
N LEU A 78 10.69 -6.85 16.44
CA LEU A 78 10.97 -6.39 17.81
C LEU A 78 12.21 -7.07 18.41
N HIS A 79 12.40 -8.36 18.14
CA HIS A 79 13.61 -9.08 18.59
C HIS A 79 14.89 -8.64 17.84
N ALA A 80 14.78 -8.29 16.57
CA ALA A 80 15.92 -7.77 15.80
C ALA A 80 16.33 -6.36 16.27
N GLU A 81 15.35 -5.51 16.60
CA GLU A 81 15.59 -4.14 17.07
C GLU A 81 16.07 -4.07 18.52
N SER A 82 15.66 -5.02 19.37
CA SER A 82 16.02 -5.00 20.80
C SER A 82 17.52 -5.24 21.05
N GLY A 83 18.31 -5.59 20.03
CA GLY A 83 19.77 -5.75 20.16
C GLY A 83 20.21 -6.81 21.16
N THR A 84 19.27 -7.51 21.80
CA THR A 84 19.53 -8.61 22.70
C THR A 84 20.12 -9.72 21.85
N THR A 85 21.44 -9.81 21.88
CA THR A 85 22.19 -11.03 21.60
C THR A 85 21.60 -12.10 22.51
N VAL A 86 20.52 -12.73 22.06
CA VAL A 86 20.06 -13.98 22.64
C VAL A 86 21.18 -14.94 22.28
N VAL A 87 22.14 -15.08 23.21
CA VAL A 87 22.96 -16.26 23.32
C VAL A 87 21.94 -17.39 23.44
N MET A 88 21.59 -17.98 22.31
CA MET A 88 20.85 -19.23 22.27
C MET A 88 21.80 -20.24 22.91
N THR A 89 21.71 -20.34 24.25
CA THR A 89 22.29 -21.43 25.01
C THR A 89 21.79 -22.70 24.34
N GLY A 90 22.72 -23.33 23.63
CA GLY A 90 22.44 -24.46 22.78
C GLY A 90 21.69 -25.54 23.56
N VAL A 91 20.65 -26.05 22.92
CA VAL A 91 20.41 -27.49 23.01
C VAL A 91 21.72 -28.16 22.61
N PRO A 92 22.31 -29.03 23.45
CA PRO A 92 23.55 -29.71 23.10
C PRO A 92 23.27 -30.54 21.84
N VAL A 93 23.77 -30.06 20.71
CA VAL A 93 23.95 -30.87 19.52
C VAL A 93 25.02 -31.88 19.91
N VAL A 94 24.61 -33.13 20.12
CA VAL A 94 25.51 -34.27 20.26
C VAL A 94 26.39 -34.27 19.01
N ALA A 95 27.66 -33.90 19.21
CA ALA A 95 28.65 -33.86 18.15
C ALA A 95 28.90 -35.28 17.61
N PRO A 96 28.91 -35.50 16.28
CA PRO A 96 29.54 -36.69 15.74
C PRO A 96 31.03 -36.66 16.05
N THR A 97 31.52 -37.81 16.53
CA THR A 97 32.88 -38.13 16.96
C THR A 97 33.99 -37.52 16.08
N PRO A 98 35.03 -36.89 16.66
CA PRO A 98 36.08 -36.21 15.92
C PRO A 98 37.11 -37.19 15.33
N GLU A 99 37.46 -36.94 14.07
CA GLU A 99 38.68 -37.41 13.42
C GLU A 99 39.87 -36.51 13.88
N PRO A 100 41.06 -37.06 14.18
CA PRO A 100 42.11 -36.32 14.87
C PRO A 100 42.87 -35.37 13.93
N SER A 101 43.10 -34.13 14.38
CA SER A 101 44.04 -33.19 13.75
C SER A 101 44.98 -32.51 14.77
N PRO A 102 46.16 -32.02 14.32
CA PRO A 102 47.35 -31.72 15.14
C PRO A 102 47.33 -30.31 15.81
N PRO A 103 48.37 -29.94 16.59
CA PRO A 103 48.24 -29.11 17.79
C PRO A 103 48.20 -27.59 17.56
N GLU A 104 47.28 -26.97 18.30
CA GLU A 104 47.45 -25.89 19.30
C GLU A 104 48.50 -24.79 19.06
N VAL A 105 48.02 -23.55 18.89
CA VAL A 105 48.76 -22.33 19.24
C VAL A 105 47.85 -21.38 20.03
N SER A 106 48.35 -20.99 21.20
CA SER A 106 47.80 -20.13 22.24
C SER A 106 47.89 -18.63 21.92
N SER A 107 46.93 -17.82 22.38
CA SER A 107 47.14 -16.51 23.06
C SER A 107 45.77 -15.87 23.37
N THR A 108 45.36 -15.65 24.62
CA THR A 108 45.72 -14.65 25.65
C THR A 108 44.58 -13.63 25.81
N SER A 109 44.22 -13.42 27.08
CA SER A 109 43.16 -12.61 27.73
C SER A 109 43.22 -11.10 27.41
N ASP A 110 42.19 -10.25 27.64
CA ASP A 110 41.71 -9.72 28.94
C ASP A 110 40.61 -8.60 28.77
N PRO A 111 40.04 -7.92 29.81
CA PRO A 111 38.58 -7.73 29.97
C PRO A 111 38.03 -6.28 30.20
N VAL A 112 36.73 -6.20 30.57
CA VAL A 112 35.97 -5.22 31.43
C VAL A 112 35.00 -4.20 30.77
N SER A 113 33.80 -4.13 31.38
CA SER A 113 32.51 -3.45 31.06
C SER A 113 32.47 -1.90 31.28
N PRO A 114 31.33 -1.17 31.07
CA PRO A 114 30.21 -1.15 32.04
C PRO A 114 28.77 -1.01 31.49
N LEU A 115 27.84 -1.19 32.44
CA LEU A 115 26.37 -1.17 32.37
C LEU A 115 25.73 0.09 31.76
N LEU A 116 24.63 -0.12 31.02
CA LEU A 116 23.56 0.87 30.85
C LEU A 116 22.21 0.29 31.27
N THR A 117 21.58 0.95 32.25
CA THR A 117 20.22 0.72 32.73
C THR A 117 19.22 1.51 31.87
N SER A 118 18.19 0.83 31.36
CA SER A 118 17.07 1.46 30.65
C SER A 118 15.75 1.17 31.37
N PRO A 119 14.81 2.13 31.43
CA PRO A 119 13.60 2.04 32.23
C PRO A 119 12.52 1.14 31.60
N LEU A 120 11.73 0.56 32.51
CA LEU A 120 10.60 -0.32 32.30
C LEU A 120 9.48 0.36 31.49
N PHE A 121 9.19 -0.10 30.28
CA PHE A 121 8.01 0.31 29.52
C PHE A 121 6.86 -0.68 29.81
N THR A 122 5.76 -0.18 30.39
CA THR A 122 4.55 -0.96 30.61
C THR A 122 3.72 -1.00 29.32
N PRO A 123 3.23 -2.16 28.87
CA PRO A 123 2.33 -2.21 27.72
C PRO A 123 0.93 -1.72 28.13
N GLN A 124 0.46 -0.68 27.46
CA GLN A 124 -0.93 -0.25 27.51
C GLN A 124 -1.80 -1.29 26.81
N ALA A 125 -2.83 -1.77 27.51
CA ALA A 125 -3.84 -2.68 26.96
C ALA A 125 -4.58 -2.00 25.80
N THR A 126 -4.57 -2.65 24.63
CA THR A 126 -5.36 -2.23 23.47
C THR A 126 -6.84 -2.44 23.75
N GLN A 127 -7.54 -1.33 23.94
CA GLN A 127 -8.99 -1.27 24.07
C GLN A 127 -9.61 -1.54 22.69
N ASN A 128 -10.11 -2.76 22.49
CA ASN A 128 -10.80 -3.16 21.28
C ASN A 128 -12.21 -2.54 21.23
N ASN A 129 -12.33 -1.36 20.63
CA ASN A 129 -13.63 -0.77 20.29
C ASN A 129 -14.24 -1.51 19.08
N TRP A 130 -15.09 -2.50 19.35
CA TRP A 130 -16.02 -3.06 18.37
C TRP A 130 -17.31 -2.22 18.37
N LEU A 131 -17.33 -1.16 17.58
CA LEU A 131 -18.57 -0.52 17.16
C LEU A 131 -19.16 -1.36 16.02
N ILE A 132 -20.20 -2.13 16.34
CA ILE A 132 -21.01 -2.81 15.35
C ILE A 132 -21.74 -1.73 14.53
N PRO A 133 -21.60 -1.69 13.20
CA PRO A 133 -22.32 -0.72 12.38
C PRO A 133 -23.84 -0.94 12.55
N ALA A 134 -24.56 0.13 12.87
CA ALA A 134 -25.99 0.14 13.19
C ALA A 134 -26.89 -0.53 12.13
N GLY A 135 -26.40 -0.71 10.90
CA GLY A 135 -27.12 -1.41 9.82
C GLY A 135 -27.36 -2.90 10.07
N ILE A 136 -26.55 -3.59 10.88
CA ILE A 136 -26.74 -5.03 11.16
C ILE A 136 -27.86 -5.24 12.18
N ILE A 137 -28.08 -4.30 13.10
CA ILE A 137 -29.17 -4.36 14.08
C ILE A 137 -30.53 -4.18 13.37
N ALA A 138 -30.61 -3.32 12.35
CA ALA A 138 -31.84 -3.11 11.59
C ALA A 138 -32.32 -4.37 10.85
N ALA A 139 -31.41 -5.20 10.31
CA ALA A 139 -31.79 -6.45 9.63
C ALA A 139 -32.30 -7.54 10.60
N LEU A 140 -31.79 -7.57 11.84
CA LEU A 140 -32.27 -8.49 12.88
C LEU A 140 -33.64 -8.09 13.44
N VAL A 141 -33.95 -6.79 13.50
CA VAL A 141 -35.29 -6.31 13.90
C VAL A 141 -36.33 -6.58 12.81
N VAL A 142 -35.97 -6.50 11.53
CA VAL A 142 -36.92 -6.74 10.42
C VAL A 142 -37.30 -8.22 10.26
N LEU A 143 -36.42 -9.16 10.63
CA LEU A 143 -36.72 -10.60 10.52
C LEU A 143 -37.47 -11.19 11.72
N PHE A 144 -37.45 -10.52 12.89
CA PHE A 144 -38.19 -10.96 14.08
C PHE A 144 -39.36 -10.04 14.49
N GLY A 145 -39.51 -8.88 13.85
CA GLY A 145 -40.57 -7.90 14.10
C GLY A 145 -41.78 -8.01 13.16
N GLY A 146 -42.08 -9.20 12.63
CA GLY A 146 -43.26 -9.47 11.81
C GLY A 146 -44.55 -9.49 12.64
N GLY A 147 -44.95 -8.34 13.17
CA GLY A 147 -46.17 -8.19 13.93
C GLY A 147 -46.64 -6.74 13.89
N TRP A 148 -47.59 -6.47 12.98
CA TRP A 148 -48.59 -5.42 13.09
C TRP A 148 -48.11 -4.01 13.49
N LEU A 149 -47.98 -3.11 12.50
CA LEU A 149 -48.62 -1.79 12.50
C LEU A 149 -48.26 -1.09 11.19
N GLY A 150 -49.30 -0.71 10.44
CA GLY A 150 -49.17 -0.04 9.15
C GLY A 150 -48.58 1.36 9.27
N VAL A 151 -47.87 1.80 8.23
CA VAL A 151 -47.45 3.19 8.10
C VAL A 151 -47.74 3.66 6.68
N HIS A 152 -48.50 4.76 6.61
CA HIS A 152 -48.91 5.46 5.42
C HIS A 152 -47.73 6.00 4.62
N ALA A 153 -47.79 5.83 3.30
CA ALA A 153 -46.87 6.43 2.35
C ALA A 153 -47.09 7.95 2.25
N PHE A 154 -46.06 8.75 2.54
CA PHE A 154 -46.01 10.16 2.18
C PHE A 154 -45.37 10.30 0.80
N SER A 155 -46.16 10.77 -0.17
CA SER A 155 -45.71 11.14 -1.51
C SER A 155 -45.18 12.58 -1.47
N ALA A 156 -43.87 12.75 -1.68
CA ALA A 156 -43.26 14.06 -1.86
C ALA A 156 -43.04 14.32 -3.36
N ARG A 157 -43.84 15.24 -3.90
CA ARG A 157 -43.79 15.74 -5.27
C ARG A 157 -42.68 16.78 -5.38
N ALA A 158 -41.59 16.46 -6.07
CA ALA A 158 -40.54 17.42 -6.40
C ALA A 158 -40.93 18.25 -7.63
N HIS A 159 -40.91 19.57 -7.49
CA HIS A 159 -41.04 20.53 -8.59
C HIS A 159 -39.74 20.57 -9.40
N ALA A 160 -39.85 20.39 -10.71
CA ALA A 160 -38.77 20.60 -11.67
C ALA A 160 -38.72 22.09 -12.06
N SER A 161 -37.53 22.69 -12.00
CA SER A 161 -37.21 24.01 -12.54
C SER A 161 -36.44 23.87 -13.85
N GLU A 162 -36.90 24.57 -14.89
CA GLU A 162 -36.30 24.62 -16.22
C GLU A 162 -34.92 25.32 -16.25
N PRO A 163 -34.02 24.94 -17.19
CA PRO A 163 -32.75 25.63 -17.39
C PRO A 163 -32.87 26.80 -18.37
N VAL A 164 -32.42 27.98 -17.92
CA VAL A 164 -32.24 29.20 -18.73
C VAL A 164 -30.93 29.10 -19.53
N SER A 165 -31.00 29.34 -20.85
CA SER A 165 -29.85 29.36 -21.77
C SER A 165 -29.05 30.68 -21.68
N PRO A 166 -27.70 30.65 -21.80
CA PRO A 166 -26.89 31.87 -21.87
C PRO A 166 -26.77 32.43 -23.30
N PRO A 167 -26.47 33.74 -23.45
CA PRO A 167 -26.40 34.42 -24.74
C PRO A 167 -25.07 34.16 -25.48
N VAL A 168 -25.19 34.07 -26.80
CA VAL A 168 -24.11 33.98 -27.79
C VAL A 168 -23.41 35.33 -27.91
N ALA A 169 -22.10 35.36 -27.65
CA ALA A 169 -21.23 36.52 -27.92
C ALA A 169 -20.36 36.25 -29.13
N SER A 170 -20.33 37.22 -30.04
CA SER A 170 -19.70 37.23 -31.36
C SER A 170 -18.20 37.52 -31.32
N THR A 171 -17.46 36.79 -32.15
CA THR A 171 -16.01 36.92 -32.41
C THR A 171 -15.72 38.05 -33.39
N PRO A 172 -14.69 38.90 -33.17
CA PRO A 172 -14.12 39.71 -34.24
C PRO A 172 -12.92 39.00 -34.89
N THR A 173 -13.00 38.86 -36.21
CA THR A 173 -11.91 38.48 -37.12
C THR A 173 -10.96 39.66 -37.30
N LEU A 174 -9.66 39.46 -37.00
CA LEU A 174 -8.59 40.38 -37.40
C LEU A 174 -7.59 39.64 -38.28
N THR A 175 -7.66 39.94 -39.56
CA THR A 175 -6.68 39.65 -40.60
C THR A 175 -5.52 40.63 -40.48
N ALA A 176 -4.29 40.12 -40.29
CA ALA A 176 -3.08 40.90 -40.51
C ALA A 176 -2.04 40.04 -41.22
N SER A 177 -1.87 40.29 -42.52
CA SER A 177 -0.73 39.86 -43.31
C SER A 177 0.49 40.70 -42.93
N ALA A 178 1.59 40.05 -42.55
CA ALA A 178 2.90 40.66 -42.56
C ALA A 178 3.91 39.67 -43.16
N VAL A 179 4.34 39.99 -44.38
CA VAL A 179 5.46 39.36 -45.09
C VAL A 179 6.74 39.70 -44.34
N SER A 180 7.59 38.70 -44.09
CA SER A 180 8.96 38.90 -43.62
C SER A 180 9.94 38.07 -44.46
N PRO A 181 11.18 38.57 -44.67
CA PRO A 181 12.12 38.02 -45.62
C PRO A 181 12.84 36.79 -45.09
N ALA A 182 13.12 35.85 -45.99
CA ALA A 182 13.88 34.64 -45.73
C ALA A 182 15.34 34.98 -45.40
N VAL A 183 15.75 34.75 -44.15
CA VAL A 183 17.15 34.65 -43.74
C VAL A 183 17.51 33.17 -43.68
N SER A 184 18.39 32.75 -44.57
CA SER A 184 18.95 31.40 -44.61
C SER A 184 19.98 31.26 -43.48
N THR A 185 19.55 30.73 -42.34
CA THR A 185 20.44 30.27 -41.27
C THR A 185 20.87 28.84 -41.57
N ALA A 186 22.18 28.67 -41.75
CA ALA A 186 22.83 27.37 -41.84
C ALA A 186 22.47 26.50 -40.62
N SER A 187 22.00 25.28 -40.89
CA SER A 187 21.63 24.28 -39.90
C SER A 187 22.85 23.83 -39.10
N VAL A 188 23.01 24.36 -37.89
CA VAL A 188 23.85 23.74 -36.87
C VAL A 188 23.27 22.34 -36.60
N PRO A 189 24.07 21.26 -36.67
CA PRO A 189 23.57 19.92 -36.37
C PRO A 189 23.04 19.90 -34.95
N THR A 190 21.72 19.81 -34.80
CA THR A 190 21.05 19.58 -33.53
C THR A 190 21.69 18.33 -32.91
N PRO A 191 22.28 18.41 -31.71
CA PRO A 191 22.82 17.24 -31.05
C PRO A 191 21.71 16.20 -30.96
N GLU A 192 21.95 15.05 -31.58
CA GLU A 192 21.02 13.94 -31.64
C GLU A 192 20.61 13.59 -30.21
N ALA A 193 19.36 13.93 -29.86
CA ALA A 193 18.85 13.82 -28.50
C ALA A 193 18.96 12.35 -28.08
N THR A 194 20.01 12.05 -27.32
CA THR A 194 20.26 10.70 -26.82
C THR A 194 19.09 10.37 -25.91
N GLY A 195 18.19 9.51 -26.39
CA GLY A 195 17.00 9.13 -25.64
C GLY A 195 17.34 8.54 -24.27
N PRO A 196 16.35 8.43 -23.37
CA PRO A 196 16.57 7.80 -22.07
C PRO A 196 17.13 6.38 -22.26
N SER A 197 18.10 6.03 -21.43
CA SER A 197 18.83 4.75 -21.54
C SER A 197 18.05 3.54 -21.01
N PHE A 198 16.87 3.78 -20.45
CA PHE A 198 15.92 2.76 -20.01
C PHE A 198 14.68 2.79 -20.90
N ARG A 199 13.92 1.70 -20.90
CA ARG A 199 12.70 1.58 -21.70
C ARG A 199 11.46 1.91 -20.86
N LEU A 200 10.64 2.81 -21.38
CA LEU A 200 9.29 3.05 -20.87
C LEU A 200 8.34 2.02 -21.47
N VAL A 201 7.65 1.27 -20.61
CA VAL A 201 6.68 0.27 -21.05
C VAL A 201 5.28 0.76 -20.72
N LYS A 202 4.43 0.88 -21.74
CA LYS A 202 3.02 1.23 -21.54
C LYS A 202 2.31 0.08 -20.82
N PRO A 203 1.82 0.29 -19.59
CA PRO A 203 1.12 -0.75 -18.85
C PRO A 203 -0.25 -1.04 -19.49
N LEU A 204 -0.47 -2.30 -19.87
CA LEU A 204 -1.73 -2.78 -20.50
C LEU A 204 -2.86 -3.01 -19.49
N SER A 205 -2.54 -3.13 -18.20
CA SER A 205 -3.49 -3.33 -17.08
C SER A 205 -2.80 -2.98 -15.76
N ASP A 206 -3.53 -2.97 -14.62
CA ASP A 206 -2.92 -2.74 -13.31
C ASP A 206 -1.78 -3.76 -13.08
N PRO A 207 -0.51 -3.31 -13.05
CA PRO A 207 0.62 -4.22 -13.01
C PRO A 207 0.63 -5.09 -11.74
N VAL A 208 -0.05 -4.68 -10.67
CA VAL A 208 -0.09 -5.44 -9.41
C VAL A 208 -1.14 -6.56 -9.42
N ARG A 209 -2.19 -6.47 -10.23
CA ARG A 209 -3.23 -7.53 -10.30
C ARG A 209 -2.90 -8.64 -11.29
N SER A 210 -2.00 -8.43 -12.25
CA SER A 210 -1.80 -9.35 -13.38
C SER A 210 -0.87 -10.54 -13.10
N GLY A 211 -0.44 -10.78 -11.86
CA GLY A 211 0.40 -11.94 -11.53
C GLY A 211 1.78 -11.92 -12.23
N MET A 212 2.22 -10.75 -12.73
CA MET A 212 3.52 -10.63 -13.38
C MET A 212 4.65 -10.90 -12.39
N PRO A 213 5.62 -11.77 -12.73
CA PRO A 213 6.68 -12.14 -11.83
C PRO A 213 7.64 -10.97 -11.63
N ARG A 214 7.62 -10.41 -10.41
CA ARG A 214 8.62 -9.46 -9.87
C ARG A 214 8.53 -8.01 -10.40
N LEU A 215 7.43 -7.33 -10.11
CA LEU A 215 7.38 -5.87 -10.13
C LEU A 215 7.85 -5.35 -8.77
N TYR A 216 8.96 -4.62 -8.74
CA TYR A 216 9.41 -3.91 -7.55
C TYR A 216 8.95 -2.46 -7.61
N ASP A 217 8.29 -1.99 -6.55
CA ASP A 217 7.79 -0.63 -6.48
C ASP A 217 8.91 0.33 -6.02
N LEU A 218 9.35 1.21 -6.91
CA LEU A 218 10.40 2.22 -6.72
C LEU A 218 9.94 3.37 -5.81
N ALA A 219 8.63 3.62 -5.67
CA ALA A 219 8.10 4.71 -4.83
C ALA A 219 7.08 4.25 -3.79
N THR A 220 6.37 3.15 -3.99
CA THR A 220 5.35 2.63 -3.08
C THR A 220 5.70 1.25 -2.53
N THR A 221 6.80 1.14 -1.79
CA THR A 221 6.94 0.05 -0.80
C THR A 221 6.54 0.54 0.58
N MET A 222 5.26 0.88 0.73
CA MET A 222 4.54 0.87 2.00
C MET A 222 3.12 0.40 1.76
N ASP A 223 2.96 -0.91 1.60
CA ASP A 223 1.87 -1.61 2.27
C ASP A 223 2.52 -2.83 2.97
N GLY A 224 3.14 -2.57 4.11
CA GLY A 224 3.65 -3.57 5.07
C GLY A 224 4.96 -4.29 4.69
N SER A 225 6.10 -3.82 5.21
CA SER A 225 6.94 -4.59 6.16
C SER A 225 8.33 -3.98 6.44
N ASP A 226 8.96 -3.25 5.50
CA ASP A 226 10.41 -3.02 5.60
C ASP A 226 10.87 -1.55 5.78
N GLY A 227 9.94 -0.59 5.91
CA GLY A 227 10.22 0.74 6.48
C GLY A 227 11.23 1.65 5.77
N LYS A 228 11.64 1.36 4.52
CA LYS A 228 12.62 2.16 3.76
C LYS A 228 12.09 2.67 2.41
N GLY A 229 10.79 2.91 2.31
CA GLY A 229 10.17 3.57 1.15
C GLY A 229 10.33 5.09 1.21
N CYS A 230 10.43 5.74 0.05
CA CYS A 230 10.43 7.19 -0.08
C CYS A 230 9.03 7.77 0.17
N ALA A 231 8.52 7.67 1.40
CA ALA A 231 7.13 7.99 1.70
C ALA A 231 6.92 9.45 2.14
N LEU A 232 5.78 9.97 1.66
CA LEU A 232 5.05 11.18 2.07
C LEU A 232 5.87 12.48 2.05
N ILE A 233 5.40 13.40 1.20
CA ILE A 233 5.71 14.82 1.33
C ILE A 233 4.90 15.30 2.54
N ASP A 234 5.58 15.49 3.66
CA ASP A 234 4.98 16.10 4.85
C ASP A 234 4.52 17.52 4.45
N PRO A 235 3.31 17.98 4.84
CA PRO A 235 2.90 19.36 4.62
C PRO A 235 3.93 20.40 5.10
N GLY A 236 4.80 20.05 6.06
CA GLY A 236 5.91 20.89 6.51
C GLY A 236 7.21 20.81 5.68
N ASN A 237 7.35 19.83 4.79
CA ASN A 237 8.53 19.68 3.94
C ASN A 237 8.14 19.47 2.48
N PRO A 238 8.08 20.54 1.66
CA PRO A 238 7.62 20.46 0.28
C PRO A 238 8.56 19.69 -0.65
N VAL A 239 9.78 19.35 -0.23
CA VAL A 239 10.75 18.63 -1.08
C VAL A 239 11.29 17.39 -0.37
N LYS A 240 10.98 16.21 -0.93
CA LYS A 240 11.49 14.93 -0.45
C LYS A 240 12.49 14.37 -1.45
N ARG A 241 13.70 14.02 -1.00
CA ARG A 241 14.74 13.40 -1.83
C ARG A 241 15.06 12.00 -1.35
N CYS A 242 15.11 11.04 -2.25
CA CYS A 242 15.47 9.65 -1.93
C CYS A 242 16.44 9.08 -2.93
N ARG A 243 17.22 8.09 -2.47
CA ARG A 243 18.16 7.34 -3.30
C ARG A 243 17.83 5.87 -3.19
N VAL A 244 17.66 5.21 -4.34
CA VAL A 244 17.40 3.78 -4.43
C VAL A 244 18.42 3.15 -5.38
N SER A 245 18.86 1.94 -5.07
CA SER A 245 19.70 1.14 -5.94
C SER A 245 18.87 -0.01 -6.50
N VAL A 246 18.93 -0.21 -7.81
CA VAL A 246 18.17 -1.25 -8.52
C VAL A 246 19.10 -2.13 -9.33
N SER A 247 18.69 -3.37 -9.60
CA SER A 247 19.38 -4.23 -10.57
C SER A 247 19.09 -3.75 -12.00
N THR A 248 20.10 -3.83 -12.85
CA THR A 248 20.00 -3.61 -14.31
C THR A 248 18.96 -4.52 -14.98
N THR A 249 18.75 -5.72 -14.43
CA THR A 249 17.73 -6.66 -14.90
C THR A 249 16.47 -6.57 -14.06
N GLY A 250 15.32 -6.29 -14.68
CA GLY A 250 14.03 -6.31 -13.99
C GLY A 250 13.04 -5.27 -14.49
N GLN A 251 11.81 -5.41 -14.02
CA GLN A 251 10.75 -4.42 -14.22
C GLN A 251 10.47 -3.73 -12.89
N TYR A 252 10.44 -2.41 -12.93
CA TYR A 252 10.18 -1.59 -11.75
C TYR A 252 9.01 -0.66 -12.00
N THR A 253 8.26 -0.36 -10.96
CA THR A 253 7.15 0.59 -11.03
C THR A 253 7.46 1.80 -10.20
N TRP A 254 7.48 2.98 -10.81
CA TRP A 254 7.51 4.24 -10.08
C TRP A 254 6.12 4.85 -10.09
N GLY A 255 5.59 5.25 -8.94
CA GLY A 255 4.21 5.70 -8.87
C GLY A 255 3.92 6.64 -7.73
N SER A 256 2.72 7.17 -7.75
CA SER A 256 2.16 8.01 -6.71
C SER A 256 0.72 7.62 -6.44
N ALA A 257 0.34 7.65 -5.17
CA ALA A 257 -1.03 7.48 -4.76
C ALA A 257 -1.47 8.68 -3.92
N TRP A 258 -2.67 9.18 -4.18
CA TRP A 258 -3.34 10.12 -3.30
C TRP A 258 -4.67 9.53 -2.86
N CYS A 259 -4.90 9.46 -1.56
CA CYS A 259 -6.14 8.98 -0.98
C CYS A 259 -6.76 10.07 -0.12
N SER A 260 -8.09 10.13 -0.11
CA SER A 260 -8.85 10.97 0.81
C SER A 260 -9.81 10.10 1.63
N ALA A 261 -10.23 10.59 2.80
CA ALA A 261 -11.21 9.91 3.65
C ALA A 261 -12.56 9.65 2.94
N ASN A 262 -12.89 10.42 1.91
CA ASN A 262 -14.12 10.24 1.12
C ASN A 262 -13.95 10.70 -0.33
N ALA A 263 -14.92 10.36 -1.18
CA ALA A 263 -14.91 10.66 -2.60
C ALA A 263 -14.94 12.16 -2.90
N ALA A 264 -15.65 12.96 -2.09
CA ALA A 264 -15.71 14.41 -2.26
C ALA A 264 -14.36 15.07 -2.00
N GLY A 265 -13.62 14.61 -0.99
CA GLY A 265 -12.27 15.07 -0.69
C GLY A 265 -11.29 14.73 -1.81
N LEU A 266 -11.38 13.53 -2.39
CA LEU A 266 -10.57 13.17 -3.56
C LEU A 266 -10.92 14.07 -4.77
N ALA A 267 -12.20 14.25 -5.08
CA ALA A 267 -12.63 15.10 -6.19
C ALA A 267 -12.17 16.55 -6.01
N ASN A 268 -12.30 17.10 -4.80
CA ASN A 268 -11.79 18.42 -4.45
C ASN A 268 -10.28 18.51 -4.65
N PHE A 269 -9.52 17.48 -4.26
CA PHE A 269 -8.09 17.44 -4.49
C PHE A 269 -7.73 17.45 -5.98
N LEU A 270 -8.38 16.59 -6.78
CA LEU A 270 -8.08 16.46 -8.21
C LEU A 270 -8.41 17.73 -9.01
N ASN A 271 -9.38 18.53 -8.56
CA ASN A 271 -9.71 19.81 -9.19
C ASN A 271 -8.66 20.90 -8.94
N HIS A 272 -7.84 20.72 -7.91
CA HIS A 272 -6.91 21.74 -7.39
C HIS A 272 -5.44 21.31 -7.46
N ALA A 273 -5.17 20.08 -7.91
CA ALA A 273 -3.84 19.50 -8.01
C ALA A 273 -3.40 19.31 -9.46
N THR A 274 -2.27 19.90 -9.83
CA THR A 274 -1.58 19.64 -11.10
C THR A 274 -0.38 18.74 -10.86
N PHE A 275 -0.22 17.72 -11.71
CA PHE A 275 0.88 16.76 -11.60
C PHE A 275 1.80 16.84 -12.82
N ARG A 276 3.10 16.92 -12.57
CA ARG A 276 4.14 16.83 -13.59
C ARG A 276 5.14 15.76 -13.19
N TYR A 277 5.42 14.86 -14.12
CA TYR A 277 6.41 13.80 -13.94
C TYR A 277 7.57 14.07 -14.87
N GLU A 278 8.80 13.96 -14.36
CA GLU A 278 10.02 14.13 -15.13
C GLU A 278 10.96 12.95 -14.87
N ILE A 279 11.70 12.55 -15.91
CA ILE A 279 12.90 11.73 -15.76
C ILE A 279 14.07 12.46 -16.40
N ASP A 280 15.15 12.64 -15.63
CA ASP A 280 16.36 13.32 -16.06
C ASP A 280 16.07 14.74 -16.60
N GLY A 281 15.09 15.41 -15.97
CA GLY A 281 14.60 16.73 -16.35
C GLY A 281 13.66 16.77 -17.56
N GLN A 282 13.40 15.65 -18.22
CA GLN A 282 12.49 15.57 -19.36
C GLN A 282 11.07 15.21 -18.91
N PRO A 283 10.02 15.94 -19.35
CA PRO A 283 8.66 15.65 -18.97
C PRO A 283 8.16 14.33 -19.58
N ILE A 284 7.38 13.58 -18.80
CA ILE A 284 6.77 12.33 -19.23
C ILE A 284 5.32 12.57 -19.62
N ASN A 285 4.92 12.01 -20.75
CA ASN A 285 3.57 12.11 -21.27
C ASN A 285 2.59 11.28 -20.43
N LYS A 286 1.35 11.78 -20.25
CA LYS A 286 0.35 11.15 -19.38
C LYS A 286 -0.05 9.74 -19.88
N GLU A 287 0.04 9.49 -21.18
CA GLU A 287 -0.31 8.22 -21.83
C GLU A 287 0.67 7.09 -21.49
N GLN A 288 1.82 7.42 -20.91
CA GLN A 288 2.84 6.45 -20.48
C GLN A 288 2.54 5.91 -19.07
N PHE A 289 1.63 6.54 -18.34
CA PHE A 289 1.20 6.09 -17.02
C PHE A 289 0.02 5.15 -17.11
N TRP A 290 0.02 4.14 -16.25
CA TRP A 290 -1.22 3.54 -15.79
C TRP A 290 -1.87 4.47 -14.77
N GLU A 291 -3.16 4.76 -14.96
CA GLU A 291 -3.98 5.48 -14.00
C GLU A 291 -5.11 4.58 -13.52
N GLY A 292 -5.20 4.42 -12.20
CA GLY A 292 -6.25 3.64 -11.53
C GLY A 292 -6.97 4.48 -10.51
N HIS A 293 -8.30 4.37 -10.49
CA HIS A 293 -9.16 5.10 -9.57
C HIS A 293 -9.93 4.13 -8.70
N THR A 294 -10.02 4.45 -7.42
CA THR A 294 -11.07 3.94 -6.52
C THR A 294 -11.99 5.10 -6.13
N SER A 295 -13.04 4.83 -5.37
CA SER A 295 -13.93 5.90 -4.86
C SER A 295 -13.20 6.92 -3.98
N THR A 296 -12.04 6.57 -3.42
CA THR A 296 -11.32 7.41 -2.44
C THR A 296 -9.84 7.59 -2.74
N CYS A 297 -9.29 6.93 -3.77
CA CYS A 297 -7.88 7.05 -4.13
C CYS A 297 -7.66 7.19 -5.64
N LEU A 298 -6.71 8.06 -6.00
CA LEU A 298 -6.06 8.10 -7.31
C LEU A 298 -4.70 7.37 -7.19
N LYS A 299 -4.41 6.46 -8.11
CA LYS A 299 -3.11 5.81 -8.25
C LYS A 299 -2.56 6.01 -9.65
N ARG A 300 -1.30 6.42 -9.76
CA ARG A 300 -0.56 6.51 -11.03
C ARG A 300 0.71 5.70 -10.95
N ARG A 301 1.00 4.93 -11.99
CA ARG A 301 2.19 4.08 -12.06
C ARG A 301 2.84 4.16 -13.43
N LEU A 302 4.15 4.28 -13.43
CA LEU A 302 5.03 4.20 -14.58
C LEU A 302 5.82 2.91 -14.48
N VAL A 303 5.85 2.11 -15.55
CA VAL A 303 6.69 0.91 -15.60
C VAL A 303 7.97 1.25 -16.34
N VAL A 304 9.10 1.08 -15.65
CA VAL A 304 10.45 1.27 -16.19
C VAL A 304 11.19 -0.06 -16.20
N GLN A 305 11.93 -0.31 -17.27
CA GLN A 305 12.64 -1.57 -17.51
C GLN A 305 14.00 -1.29 -18.15
N ASP A 306 14.90 -2.27 -18.08
CA ASP A 306 16.16 -2.29 -18.82
C ASP A 306 17.08 -1.09 -18.49
N PHE A 307 17.33 -0.84 -17.20
CA PHE A 307 18.29 0.19 -16.78
C PHE A 307 19.71 -0.16 -17.22
N GLN A 308 20.45 0.81 -17.78
CA GLN A 308 21.86 0.60 -18.13
C GLN A 308 22.75 0.53 -16.89
N PRO A 309 23.68 -0.44 -16.81
CA PRO A 309 24.61 -0.57 -15.68
C PRO A 309 25.41 0.71 -15.42
N GLY A 310 25.53 1.09 -14.14
CA GLY A 310 26.32 2.24 -13.71
C GLY A 310 25.65 3.60 -13.95
N GLN A 311 24.51 3.66 -14.63
CA GLN A 311 23.80 4.90 -14.84
C GLN A 311 22.96 5.30 -13.61
N THR A 312 22.79 6.62 -13.46
CA THR A 312 21.96 7.21 -12.42
C THR A 312 20.89 8.03 -13.09
N HIS A 313 19.63 7.73 -12.76
CA HIS A 313 18.45 8.41 -13.27
C HIS A 313 17.76 9.18 -12.16
N GLU A 314 17.23 10.34 -12.49
CA GLU A 314 16.50 11.20 -11.57
C GLU A 314 15.03 11.27 -11.96
N PHE A 315 14.16 10.71 -11.12
CA PHE A 315 12.72 10.74 -11.26
C PHE A 315 12.17 11.88 -10.39
N ARG A 316 11.40 12.80 -10.96
CA ARG A 316 10.76 13.88 -10.21
C ARG A 316 9.25 13.85 -10.40
N LEU A 317 8.53 13.83 -9.30
CA LEU A 317 7.09 14.09 -9.26
C LEU A 317 6.88 15.46 -8.63
N ILE A 318 6.34 16.38 -9.40
CA ILE A 318 5.95 17.71 -8.96
C ILE A 318 4.43 17.74 -8.87
N THR A 319 3.92 18.13 -7.72
CA THR A 319 2.51 18.37 -7.46
C THR A 319 2.32 19.82 -7.06
N GLU A 320 1.55 20.57 -7.85
CA GLU A 320 1.22 21.96 -7.55
C GLU A 320 -0.22 22.03 -7.08
N LEU A 321 -0.42 22.59 -5.89
CA LEU A 321 -1.72 22.85 -5.29
C LEU A 321 -2.01 24.35 -5.39
N ASP A 322 -3.08 24.71 -6.09
CA ASP A 322 -3.51 26.12 -6.24
C ASP A 322 -4.11 26.69 -4.93
N ARG A 323 -4.58 25.81 -4.03
CA ARG A 323 -5.16 26.14 -2.74
C ARG A 323 -4.81 25.09 -1.68
N SER A 324 -5.12 25.40 -0.42
CA SER A 324 -5.00 24.42 0.65
C SER A 324 -6.10 23.35 0.57
N ILE A 325 -5.72 22.09 0.75
CA ILE A 325 -6.58 20.91 0.65
C ILE A 325 -6.54 20.12 1.96
N GLN A 326 -7.66 19.50 2.32
CA GLN A 326 -7.77 18.62 3.49
C GLN A 326 -8.17 17.22 3.01
N ASP A 327 -7.37 16.20 3.33
CA ASP A 327 -7.60 14.81 2.88
C ASP A 327 -8.40 13.96 3.88
N GLY A 328 -8.80 14.53 5.01
CA GLY A 328 -9.53 13.87 6.09
C GLY A 328 -8.69 13.56 7.33
N GLY A 329 -7.37 13.73 7.27
CA GLY A 329 -6.48 13.66 8.44
C GLY A 329 -5.44 14.77 8.48
N SER A 330 -5.03 15.28 7.31
CA SER A 330 -3.97 16.26 7.15
C SER A 330 -4.45 17.45 6.32
N ARG A 331 -3.87 18.62 6.58
CA ARG A 331 -4.05 19.83 5.78
C ARG A 331 -2.77 20.10 5.00
N TYR A 332 -2.88 20.21 3.68
CA TYR A 332 -1.79 20.58 2.79
C TYR A 332 -1.99 22.03 2.40
N PRO A 333 -1.04 22.93 2.69
CA PRO A 333 -1.06 24.30 2.17
C PRO A 333 -1.09 24.36 0.63
N ALA A 334 -1.48 25.51 0.09
CA ALA A 334 -1.22 25.78 -1.32
C ALA A 334 0.29 25.83 -1.56
N GLY A 335 0.75 25.37 -2.71
CA GLY A 335 2.17 25.41 -3.04
C GLY A 335 2.63 24.26 -3.90
N ARG A 336 3.96 24.22 -4.11
CA ARG A 336 4.62 23.22 -4.91
C ARG A 336 5.25 22.17 -4.01
N TYR A 337 4.91 20.92 -4.29
CA TYR A 337 5.41 19.72 -3.64
C TYR A 337 6.24 18.94 -4.63
N GLU A 338 7.40 18.45 -4.22
CA GLU A 338 8.35 17.76 -5.07
C GLU A 338 8.88 16.49 -4.40
N LEU A 339 8.74 15.37 -5.10
CA LEU A 339 9.34 14.09 -4.76
C LEU A 339 10.42 13.77 -5.79
N GLN A 340 11.68 13.79 -5.35
CA GLN A 340 12.85 13.48 -6.16
C GLN A 340 13.39 12.11 -5.77
N LEU A 341 13.44 11.19 -6.71
CA LEU A 341 13.95 9.84 -6.55
C LEU A 341 15.15 9.63 -7.47
N THR A 342 16.33 9.51 -6.90
CA THR A 342 17.55 9.14 -7.62
C THR A 342 17.70 7.62 -7.62
N VAL A 343 17.72 7.03 -8.81
CA VAL A 343 17.85 5.59 -9.01
C VAL A 343 19.23 5.30 -9.60
N LYS A 344 20.04 4.50 -8.90
CA LYS A 344 21.33 4.02 -9.40
C LYS A 344 21.21 2.54 -9.80
N ALA A 345 21.51 2.23 -11.05
CA ALA A 345 21.49 0.86 -11.56
C ALA A 345 22.84 0.16 -11.33
N HIS A 346 22.79 -1.04 -10.77
CA HIS A 346 23.97 -1.89 -10.53
C HIS A 346 23.89 -3.23 -11.27
#